data_AF-A0A9D2BRT3-F1
#
_entry.id   AF-A0A9D2BRT3-F1
#
_cell.length_a   1.000
_cell.length_b   1.000
_cell.length_c   1.000
_cell.angle_alpha   90.00
_cell.angle_beta   90.00
_cell.angle_gamma   90.00
#
_symmetry.space_group_name_H-M   'P 1'
#
loop_
_entity.id
_entity.type
_entity.pdbx_description
1 polymer ?
#
loop_
_entity_poly.entity_id
_entity_poly.type
_entity_poly.pdbx_seq_one_letter_code
_entity_poly.pdbx_strand_id
1 'polypeptide(L)'
;MKKRDDLAVPHSSAPGLIILVVLLLIIFGAILYWMCSVRLLILPDFITDLLGLPSNDRYEVVPWDSEALEGAVRNGKSTDKVEISFDTSYENLHAALLGEPEPEGIYQSVRISYYYDDQVSERRVILTRWGDRFRIEKYADDSYGSLVELIVGDGTTASYYDEATGLSRSLPLPDDYSCENEAGIPSVETLLEILEEFPDSVTADTDTPDSEAIDTSNIFTDTIESGQINALDNIDSIDEEISDTDISDDSETSNSESFSDAERYTDCELMLLYTENGNVYYLAFNDNKYATREEYYISLDCLMITEHNTYFQDKLLYSCRTLSFSQDPEVYAREDEYMLSKK
;
A
#
# COMPACT_ATOMS: atom_id res chain seq x y z
N MET A 1 5.47 -14.79 98.02
CA MET A 1 4.21 -14.05 98.17
C MET A 1 4.34 -12.75 97.40
N LYS A 2 3.57 -12.56 96.30
CA LYS A 2 3.39 -11.33 95.48
C LYS A 2 4.67 -10.73 94.85
N LYS A 3 4.68 -10.15 93.65
CA LYS A 3 3.65 -9.63 92.75
C LYS A 3 4.30 -9.66 91.35
N ARG A 4 3.67 -10.26 90.33
CA ARG A 4 4.03 -10.00 88.93
C ARG A 4 3.12 -8.88 88.47
N ASP A 5 3.73 -7.80 88.03
CA ASP A 5 3.02 -6.62 87.55
C ASP A 5 2.36 -6.93 86.20
N ASP A 6 1.09 -6.59 86.12
CA ASP A 6 0.27 -6.62 84.92
C ASP A 6 0.86 -5.66 83.88
N LEU A 7 1.42 -6.22 82.80
CA LEU A 7 1.74 -5.47 81.60
C LEU A 7 0.45 -5.34 80.79
N ALA A 8 -0.17 -4.16 80.89
CA ALA A 8 -1.30 -3.78 80.05
C ALA A 8 -0.90 -3.87 78.57
N VAL A 9 -1.51 -4.81 77.85
CA VAL A 9 -1.42 -4.91 76.40
C VAL A 9 -2.38 -3.86 75.81
N PRO A 10 -1.91 -2.82 75.11
CA PRO A 10 -2.81 -1.87 74.46
C PRO A 10 -3.50 -2.55 73.28
N HIS A 11 -4.80 -2.81 73.43
CA HIS A 11 -5.69 -3.13 72.34
C HIS A 11 -6.06 -1.85 71.54
N SER A 12 -6.24 -2.05 70.23
CA SER A 12 -6.92 -1.18 69.27
C SER A 12 -6.06 -0.25 68.40
N SER A 13 -5.42 -0.83 67.38
CA SER A 13 -5.16 -0.15 66.09
C SER A 13 -5.65 -0.96 64.87
N ALA A 14 -6.28 -2.11 65.10
CA ALA A 14 -6.74 -3.03 64.05
C ALA A 14 -7.64 -2.41 62.96
N PRO A 15 -8.64 -1.55 63.26
CA PRO A 15 -9.50 -1.02 62.20
C PRO A 15 -8.78 0.00 61.30
N GLY A 16 -7.83 0.77 61.86
CA GLY A 16 -7.06 1.74 61.09
C GLY A 16 -6.15 1.08 60.06
N LEU A 17 -5.58 -0.08 60.41
CA LEU A 17 -4.72 -0.84 59.49
C LEU A 17 -5.51 -1.45 58.33
N ILE A 18 -6.74 -1.94 58.58
CA ILE A 18 -7.60 -2.49 57.52
C ILE A 18 -7.98 -1.41 56.51
N ILE A 19 -8.41 -0.23 56.99
CA ILE A 19 -8.78 0.89 56.12
C ILE A 19 -7.57 1.32 55.27
N LEU A 20 -6.38 1.39 55.88
CA LEU A 20 -5.16 1.77 55.17
C LEU A 20 -4.78 0.74 54.10
N VAL A 21 -4.92 -0.55 54.37
CA VAL A 21 -4.65 -1.62 53.38
C VAL A 21 -5.63 -1.56 52.20
N VAL A 22 -6.92 -1.37 52.46
CA VAL A 22 -7.94 -1.26 51.39
C VAL A 22 -7.67 -0.04 50.52
N LEU A 23 -7.35 1.10 51.14
CA LEU A 23 -7.06 2.33 50.41
C LEU A 23 -5.79 2.20 49.56
N LEU A 24 -4.76 1.50 50.07
CA LEU A 24 -3.54 1.22 49.31
C LEU A 24 -3.80 0.31 48.11
N LEU A 25 -4.65 -0.71 48.25
CA LEU A 25 -5.04 -1.59 47.13
C LEU A 25 -5.81 -0.83 46.05
N ILE A 26 -6.71 0.09 46.42
CA ILE A 26 -7.45 0.92 45.47
C ILE A 26 -6.50 1.85 44.71
N ILE A 27 -5.60 2.53 45.43
CA ILE A 27 -4.59 3.41 44.80
C ILE A 27 -3.69 2.61 43.87
N PHE A 28 -3.21 1.45 44.31
CA PHE A 28 -2.37 0.58 43.49
C PHE A 28 -3.11 0.11 42.22
N GLY A 29 -4.38 -0.28 42.33
CA GLY A 29 -5.22 -0.63 41.19
C GLY A 29 -5.43 0.54 40.22
N ALA A 30 -5.64 1.75 40.73
CA ALA A 30 -5.77 2.96 39.91
C ALA A 30 -4.47 3.33 39.20
N ILE A 31 -3.32 3.20 39.87
CA ILE A 31 -2.00 3.42 39.27
C ILE A 31 -1.72 2.38 38.20
N LEU A 32 -1.99 1.10 38.46
CA LEU A 32 -1.86 0.03 37.46
C LEU A 32 -2.75 0.31 36.24
N TYR A 33 -4.01 0.66 36.46
CA TYR A 33 -4.94 1.02 35.38
C TYR A 33 -4.41 2.20 34.56
N TRP A 34 -3.91 3.25 35.22
CA TRP A 34 -3.32 4.40 34.54
C TRP A 34 -2.05 4.02 33.76
N MET A 35 -1.15 3.23 34.34
CA MET A 35 0.06 2.75 33.65
C MET A 35 -0.27 1.88 32.43
N CYS A 36 -1.30 1.03 32.53
CA CYS A 36 -1.82 0.26 31.40
C CYS A 36 -2.46 1.16 30.34
N SER A 37 -3.24 2.17 30.76
CA SER A 37 -3.86 3.15 29.85
C SER A 37 -2.83 3.98 29.07
N VAL A 38 -1.63 4.18 29.62
CA VAL A 38 -0.52 4.92 28.98
C VAL A 38 0.49 3.95 28.33
N ARG A 39 0.16 2.66 28.20
CA ARG A 39 1.01 1.62 27.57
C ARG A 39 2.42 1.46 28.19
N LEU A 40 2.58 1.80 29.47
CA LEU A 40 3.88 1.70 30.18
C LEU A 40 4.18 0.29 30.74
N LEU A 41 3.18 -0.60 30.75
CA LEU A 41 3.30 -1.97 31.27
C LEU A 41 2.67 -2.96 30.28
N ILE A 42 3.49 -3.91 29.82
CA ILE A 42 3.03 -5.07 29.06
C ILE A 42 2.61 -6.14 30.08
N LEU A 43 1.30 -6.42 30.16
CA LEU A 43 0.76 -7.47 31.02
C LEU A 43 0.70 -8.80 30.23
N PRO A 44 0.99 -9.96 30.87
CA PRO A 44 0.76 -11.26 30.26
C PRO A 44 -0.74 -11.51 30.00
N ASP A 45 -1.05 -12.21 28.91
CA ASP A 45 -2.41 -12.40 28.36
C ASP A 45 -3.44 -12.94 29.38
N PHE A 46 -3.01 -13.79 30.32
CA PHE A 46 -3.93 -14.31 31.34
C PHE A 46 -4.44 -13.24 32.31
N ILE A 47 -3.69 -12.14 32.52
CA ILE A 47 -4.12 -11.03 33.39
C ILE A 47 -5.05 -10.08 32.65
N THR A 48 -4.83 -9.84 31.36
CA THR A 48 -5.73 -9.02 30.53
C THR A 48 -7.11 -9.67 30.43
N ASP A 49 -7.16 -10.98 30.22
CA ASP A 49 -8.41 -11.77 30.19
C ASP A 49 -9.15 -11.73 31.54
N LEU A 50 -8.41 -11.86 32.65
CA LEU A 50 -8.98 -11.84 34.00
C LEU A 50 -9.56 -10.47 34.37
N LEU A 51 -8.99 -9.39 33.84
CA LEU A 51 -9.40 -8.02 34.13
C LEU A 51 -10.51 -7.51 33.19
N GLY A 52 -10.90 -8.28 32.17
CA GLY A 52 -11.87 -7.85 31.16
C GLY A 52 -11.44 -6.58 30.42
N LEU A 53 -10.13 -6.31 30.43
CA LEU A 53 -9.54 -5.35 29.51
C LEU A 53 -9.70 -5.94 28.11
N PRO A 54 -9.93 -5.12 27.07
CA PRO A 54 -9.92 -5.63 25.70
C PRO A 54 -8.65 -6.47 25.57
N SER A 55 -8.83 -7.75 25.22
CA SER A 55 -7.71 -8.61 24.92
C SER A 55 -6.84 -7.85 23.93
N ASN A 56 -5.52 -7.88 24.12
CA ASN A 56 -4.63 -7.60 23.02
C ASN A 56 -4.89 -8.73 22.02
N ASP A 57 -6.00 -8.65 21.28
CA ASP A 57 -6.20 -9.31 20.01
C ASP A 57 -5.15 -8.65 19.10
N ARG A 58 -3.91 -9.10 19.30
CA ARG A 58 -2.72 -8.66 18.60
C ARG A 58 -3.02 -8.87 17.12
N TYR A 59 -2.59 -7.90 16.34
CA TYR A 59 -2.85 -7.75 14.91
C TYR A 59 -4.21 -7.10 14.62
N GLU A 60 -4.31 -5.80 14.88
CA GLU A 60 -5.22 -4.97 14.08
C GLU A 60 -4.63 -4.92 12.66
N VAL A 61 -4.86 -6.01 11.93
CA VAL A 61 -4.82 -6.05 10.48
C VAL A 61 -5.91 -5.08 10.05
N VAL A 62 -5.52 -3.84 9.73
CA VAL A 62 -6.47 -2.84 9.24
C VAL A 62 -6.76 -3.17 7.79
N PRO A 63 -7.97 -3.64 7.43
CA PRO A 63 -8.32 -3.85 6.04
C PRO A 63 -8.60 -2.49 5.39
N TRP A 64 -7.96 -2.23 4.25
CA TRP A 64 -8.25 -1.04 3.46
C TRP A 64 -9.57 -1.21 2.68
N ASP A 65 -10.53 -0.32 2.89
CA ASP A 65 -11.80 -0.28 2.14
C ASP A 65 -11.59 0.34 0.75
N SER A 66 -10.96 -0.44 -0.13
CA SER A 66 -10.55 0.05 -1.45
C SER A 66 -11.74 0.34 -2.38
N GLU A 67 -12.88 -0.32 -2.20
CA GLU A 67 -14.10 -0.04 -2.98
C GLU A 67 -14.62 1.38 -2.69
N ALA A 68 -14.54 1.82 -1.43
CA ALA A 68 -14.90 3.19 -1.06
C ALA A 68 -13.93 4.23 -1.65
N LEU A 69 -12.62 3.92 -1.65
CA LEU A 69 -11.57 4.78 -2.23
C LEU A 69 -11.73 4.93 -3.74
N GLU A 70 -11.77 3.82 -4.47
CA GLU A 70 -11.97 3.80 -5.92
C GLU A 70 -13.27 4.48 -6.31
N GLY A 71 -14.36 4.23 -5.55
CA GLY A 71 -15.64 4.88 -5.76
C GLY A 71 -15.57 6.40 -5.59
N ALA A 72 -14.83 6.90 -4.58
CA ALA A 72 -14.67 8.32 -4.34
C ALA A 72 -13.87 9.00 -5.47
N VAL A 73 -12.73 8.40 -5.86
CA VAL A 73 -11.86 8.90 -6.94
C VAL A 73 -12.59 8.92 -8.28
N ARG A 74 -13.18 7.78 -8.69
CA ARG A 74 -13.88 7.67 -9.99
C ARG A 74 -15.06 8.63 -10.13
N ASN A 75 -15.77 8.90 -9.03
CA ASN A 75 -16.88 9.84 -9.03
C ASN A 75 -16.44 11.30 -8.85
N GLY A 76 -15.16 11.53 -8.52
CA GLY A 76 -14.59 12.84 -8.20
C GLY A 76 -15.30 13.54 -7.04
N LYS A 77 -15.81 12.78 -6.06
CA LYS A 77 -16.67 13.31 -4.98
C LYS A 77 -16.37 12.66 -3.64
N SER A 78 -16.33 13.50 -2.60
CA SER A 78 -16.32 13.04 -1.21
C SER A 78 -17.55 12.19 -0.91
N THR A 79 -17.35 11.16 -0.12
CA THR A 79 -18.38 10.23 0.38
C THR A 79 -18.43 10.31 1.91
N ASP A 80 -19.37 9.58 2.53
CA ASP A 80 -19.42 9.48 3.99
C ASP A 80 -18.16 8.86 4.61
N LYS A 81 -17.34 8.16 3.81
CA LYS A 81 -16.13 7.44 4.25
C LYS A 81 -14.81 8.08 3.79
N VAL A 82 -14.84 8.88 2.73
CA VAL A 82 -13.64 9.42 2.08
C VAL A 82 -13.87 10.88 1.71
N GLU A 83 -13.01 11.77 2.20
CA GLU A 83 -12.98 13.18 1.79
C GLU A 83 -11.85 13.41 0.77
N ILE A 84 -12.10 14.19 -0.29
CA ILE A 84 -11.15 14.40 -1.39
C ILE A 84 -10.67 15.86 -1.40
N SER A 85 -9.36 16.05 -1.53
CA SER A 85 -8.73 17.34 -1.82
C SER A 85 -7.91 17.27 -3.12
N PHE A 86 -8.13 18.26 -3.98
CA PHE A 86 -7.50 18.36 -5.31
C PHE A 86 -6.31 19.34 -5.33
N ASP A 87 -6.09 20.11 -4.27
CA ASP A 87 -5.07 21.17 -4.22
C ASP A 87 -3.68 20.63 -3.80
N THR A 88 -3.32 19.43 -4.23
CA THR A 88 -2.02 18.83 -3.91
C THR A 88 -1.08 18.99 -5.11
N SER A 89 0.09 19.61 -4.88
CA SER A 89 1.17 19.65 -5.87
C SER A 89 2.09 18.44 -5.75
N TYR A 90 2.77 18.13 -6.86
CA TYR A 90 3.87 17.16 -6.91
C TYR A 90 4.89 17.37 -5.78
N GLU A 91 5.35 18.62 -5.61
CA GLU A 91 6.35 18.97 -4.60
C GLU A 91 5.87 18.63 -3.19
N ASN A 92 4.57 18.80 -2.92
CA ASN A 92 3.99 18.46 -1.62
C ASN A 92 3.93 16.94 -1.40
N LEU A 93 3.61 16.16 -2.43
CA LEU A 93 3.65 14.70 -2.36
C LEU A 93 5.09 14.22 -2.12
N HIS A 94 6.03 14.69 -2.94
CA HIS A 94 7.44 14.33 -2.84
C HIS A 94 8.01 14.70 -1.47
N ALA A 95 7.75 15.92 -0.99
CA ALA A 95 8.17 16.35 0.34
C ALA A 95 7.49 15.58 1.48
N ALA A 96 6.22 15.18 1.32
CA ALA A 96 5.53 14.36 2.30
C ALA A 96 6.13 12.94 2.38
N LEU A 97 6.39 12.31 1.23
CA LEU A 97 6.99 10.97 1.17
C LEU A 97 8.42 10.94 1.70
N LEU A 98 9.23 11.96 1.44
CA LEU A 98 10.59 12.08 1.99
C LEU A 98 10.62 12.54 3.45
N GLY A 99 9.54 13.17 3.93
CA GLY A 99 9.45 13.72 5.27
C GLY A 99 9.10 12.68 6.34
N GLU A 100 8.43 11.59 5.94
CA GLU A 100 8.08 10.50 6.83
C GLU A 100 9.27 9.54 7.01
N PRO A 101 9.57 9.12 8.25
CA PRO A 101 10.63 8.16 8.50
C PRO A 101 10.24 6.79 7.96
N GLU A 102 11.18 6.12 7.27
CA GLU A 102 10.96 4.75 6.82
C GLU A 102 10.65 3.85 8.03
N PRO A 103 9.60 3.01 7.96
CA PRO A 103 9.24 2.13 9.06
C PRO A 103 10.37 1.12 9.33
N GLU A 104 10.68 0.91 10.62
CA GLU A 104 11.73 -0.03 11.06
C GLU A 104 11.50 -1.46 10.54
N GLY A 105 10.23 -1.85 10.43
CA GLY A 105 9.81 -3.07 9.79
C GLY A 105 8.34 -3.01 9.41
N ILE A 106 7.96 -3.89 8.49
CA ILE A 106 6.61 -3.98 7.95
C ILE A 106 6.22 -5.43 7.78
N TYR A 107 4.94 -5.69 7.98
CA TYR A 107 4.24 -6.85 7.46
C TYR A 107 3.21 -6.35 6.46
N GLN A 108 3.20 -6.93 5.26
CA GLN A 108 2.26 -6.60 4.20
C GLN A 108 1.78 -7.88 3.52
N SER A 109 0.47 -8.10 3.49
CA SER A 109 -0.18 -9.14 2.71
C SER A 109 -0.88 -8.48 1.52
N VAL A 110 -0.53 -8.90 0.31
CA VAL A 110 -1.11 -8.37 -0.93
C VAL A 110 -1.76 -9.48 -1.75
N ARG A 111 -2.79 -9.11 -2.50
CA ARG A 111 -3.30 -9.88 -3.63
C ARG A 111 -2.77 -9.24 -4.90
N ILE A 112 -2.15 -10.04 -5.75
CA ILE A 112 -1.72 -9.64 -7.08
C ILE A 112 -2.59 -10.39 -8.09
N SER A 113 -3.30 -9.65 -8.94
CA SER A 113 -4.19 -10.18 -9.97
C SER A 113 -3.71 -9.72 -11.35
N TYR A 114 -3.54 -10.68 -12.26
CA TYR A 114 -3.24 -10.43 -13.67
C TYR A 114 -4.42 -10.83 -14.54
N TYR A 115 -4.77 -10.00 -15.50
CA TYR A 115 -5.95 -10.16 -16.35
C TYR A 115 -5.50 -10.39 -17.80
N TYR A 116 -5.84 -11.55 -18.37
CA TYR A 116 -5.52 -11.92 -19.76
C TYR A 116 -6.73 -12.57 -20.42
N ASP A 117 -7.27 -11.97 -21.49
CA ASP A 117 -8.33 -12.58 -22.33
C ASP A 117 -9.42 -13.34 -21.55
N ASP A 118 -10.08 -12.64 -20.62
CA ASP A 118 -11.14 -13.14 -19.72
C ASP A 118 -10.68 -14.14 -18.62
N GLN A 119 -9.39 -14.44 -18.53
CA GLN A 119 -8.80 -15.20 -17.43
C GLN A 119 -8.18 -14.26 -16.40
N VAL A 120 -8.36 -14.62 -15.13
CA VAL A 120 -7.70 -13.94 -14.01
C VAL A 120 -6.74 -14.93 -13.35
N SER A 121 -5.48 -14.55 -13.27
CA SER A 121 -4.46 -15.26 -12.49
C SER A 121 -4.19 -14.47 -11.23
N GLU A 122 -4.56 -15.02 -10.09
CA GLU A 122 -4.38 -14.38 -8.79
C GLU A 122 -3.31 -15.09 -7.97
N ARG A 123 -2.56 -14.32 -7.19
CA ARG A 123 -1.61 -14.82 -6.21
C ARG A 123 -1.67 -13.97 -4.97
N ARG A 124 -1.46 -14.59 -3.81
CA ARG A 124 -1.21 -13.86 -2.57
C ARG A 124 0.29 -13.81 -2.32
N VAL A 125 0.79 -12.65 -1.94
CA VAL A 125 2.17 -12.45 -1.52
C VAL A 125 2.18 -11.85 -0.13
N ILE A 126 3.01 -12.39 0.75
CA ILE A 126 3.24 -11.85 2.08
C ILE A 126 4.70 -11.40 2.14
N LEU A 127 4.91 -10.12 2.40
CA LEU A 127 6.20 -9.51 2.63
C LEU A 127 6.32 -9.16 4.11
N THR A 128 7.35 -9.69 4.75
CA THR A 128 7.76 -9.30 6.10
C THR A 128 9.18 -8.76 6.05
N ARG A 129 9.41 -7.52 6.50
CA ARG A 129 10.72 -6.86 6.48
C ARG A 129 11.05 -6.27 7.84
N TRP A 130 12.31 -6.36 8.24
CA TRP A 130 12.85 -5.74 9.45
C TRP A 130 14.30 -5.34 9.24
N GLY A 131 14.56 -4.04 9.08
CA GLY A 131 15.84 -3.54 8.56
C GLY A 131 16.20 -4.23 7.24
N ASP A 132 17.43 -4.74 7.14
CA ASP A 132 17.91 -5.41 5.92
C ASP A 132 17.37 -6.85 5.76
N ARG A 133 16.67 -7.40 6.77
CA ARG A 133 16.14 -8.76 6.73
C ARG A 133 14.74 -8.77 6.14
N PHE A 134 14.46 -9.76 5.30
CA PHE A 134 13.13 -9.90 4.70
C PHE A 134 12.73 -11.37 4.52
N ARG A 135 11.43 -11.58 4.42
CA ARG A 135 10.77 -12.84 4.10
C ARG A 135 9.65 -12.56 3.11
N ILE A 136 9.64 -13.30 2.00
CA ILE A 136 8.60 -13.22 0.97
C ILE A 136 7.99 -14.60 0.83
N GLU A 137 6.69 -14.70 1.05
CA GLU A 137 5.91 -15.92 0.86
C GLU A 137 4.94 -15.73 -0.30
N LYS A 138 5.06 -16.55 -1.34
CA LYS A 138 4.16 -16.50 -2.51
C LYS A 138 3.26 -17.73 -2.53
N TYR A 139 1.96 -17.49 -2.58
CA TYR A 139 0.94 -18.53 -2.60
C TYR A 139 0.30 -18.66 -3.99
N ALA A 140 -0.10 -19.89 -4.32
CA ALA A 140 -0.68 -20.23 -5.63
C ALA A 140 -2.03 -19.56 -5.90
N ASP A 141 -2.76 -19.23 -4.84
CA ASP A 141 -4.08 -18.61 -4.89
C ASP A 141 -4.21 -17.51 -3.83
N ASP A 142 -5.32 -16.81 -3.87
CA ASP A 142 -5.62 -15.69 -3.00
C ASP A 142 -6.10 -16.10 -1.60
N SER A 143 -6.22 -17.39 -1.29
CA SER A 143 -6.95 -17.90 -0.10
C SER A 143 -6.03 -18.56 0.95
N TYR A 144 -4.75 -18.20 0.96
CA TYR A 144 -3.70 -18.93 1.68
C TYR A 144 -3.62 -20.40 1.23
N GLY A 145 -3.67 -20.65 -0.08
CA GLY A 145 -3.50 -21.98 -0.65
C GLY A 145 -2.11 -22.57 -0.43
N SER A 146 -1.62 -23.36 -1.38
CA SER A 146 -0.27 -23.91 -1.27
C SER A 146 0.77 -22.80 -1.41
N LEU A 147 1.71 -22.74 -0.46
CA LEU A 147 2.96 -22.00 -0.63
C LEU A 147 3.67 -22.53 -1.88
N VAL A 148 4.07 -21.64 -2.78
CA VAL A 148 4.75 -21.98 -4.05
C VAL A 148 6.23 -21.66 -3.94
N GLU A 149 6.53 -20.48 -3.39
CA GLU A 149 7.88 -19.95 -3.29
C GLU A 149 8.05 -19.25 -1.94
N LEU A 150 9.19 -19.49 -1.31
CA LEU A 150 9.65 -18.80 -0.12
C LEU A 150 11.02 -18.20 -0.39
N ILE A 151 11.16 -16.91 -0.11
CA ILE A 151 12.42 -16.18 -0.23
C ILE A 151 12.73 -15.58 1.14
N VAL A 152 13.94 -15.80 1.63
CA VAL A 152 14.39 -15.26 2.91
C VAL A 152 15.73 -14.57 2.71
N GLY A 153 15.83 -13.31 3.10
CA GLY A 153 17.03 -12.51 2.97
C GLY A 153 17.53 -11.98 4.30
N ASP A 154 18.85 -11.84 4.40
CA ASP A 154 19.55 -11.34 5.60
C ASP A 154 20.24 -9.98 5.41
N GLY A 155 19.96 -9.31 4.29
CA GLY A 155 20.60 -8.05 3.88
C GLY A 155 21.83 -8.21 3.01
N THR A 156 22.38 -9.43 2.90
CA THR A 156 23.56 -9.71 2.07
C THR A 156 23.33 -10.84 1.07
N THR A 157 22.47 -11.78 1.43
CA THR A 157 22.12 -12.93 0.62
C THR A 157 20.62 -13.16 0.66
N ALA A 158 20.06 -13.61 -0.45
CA ALA A 158 18.70 -14.14 -0.53
C ALA A 158 18.75 -15.64 -0.76
N SER A 159 17.98 -16.38 0.04
CA SER A 159 17.79 -17.81 -0.12
C SER A 159 16.40 -18.08 -0.66
N TYR A 160 16.34 -18.72 -1.82
CA TYR A 160 15.13 -19.07 -2.55
C TYR A 160 14.82 -20.54 -2.32
N TYR A 161 13.56 -20.83 -2.05
CA TYR A 161 13.05 -22.17 -1.86
C TYR A 161 11.76 -22.34 -2.64
N ASP A 162 11.77 -23.30 -3.58
CA ASP A 162 10.62 -23.67 -4.40
C ASP A 162 9.96 -24.91 -3.80
N GLU A 163 8.69 -24.80 -3.40
CA GLU A 163 7.98 -25.86 -2.70
C GLU A 163 7.63 -27.04 -3.62
N ALA A 164 7.36 -26.78 -4.90
CA ALA A 164 6.99 -27.83 -5.86
C ALA A 164 8.15 -28.78 -6.17
N THR A 165 9.37 -28.24 -6.22
CA THR A 165 10.59 -28.98 -6.55
C THR A 165 11.40 -29.36 -5.31
N GLY A 166 11.19 -28.69 -4.17
CA GLY A 166 12.00 -28.80 -2.96
C GLY A 166 13.43 -28.29 -3.14
N LEU A 167 13.71 -27.56 -4.22
CA LEU A 167 15.03 -27.02 -4.52
C LEU A 167 15.26 -25.75 -3.70
N SER A 168 16.49 -25.60 -3.21
CA SER A 168 16.94 -24.36 -2.57
C SER A 168 18.21 -23.85 -3.23
N ARG A 169 18.32 -22.53 -3.34
CA ARG A 169 19.52 -21.83 -3.81
C ARG A 169 19.70 -20.56 -3.00
N SER A 170 20.94 -20.16 -2.77
CA SER A 170 21.28 -18.89 -2.13
C SER A 170 22.12 -18.06 -3.08
N LEU A 171 21.77 -16.80 -3.23
CA LEU A 171 22.43 -15.85 -4.12
C LEU A 171 22.82 -14.59 -3.33
N PRO A 172 23.96 -13.96 -3.62
CA PRO A 172 24.28 -12.65 -3.07
C PRO A 172 23.29 -11.61 -3.59
N LEU A 173 22.93 -10.66 -2.74
CA LEU A 173 22.08 -9.52 -3.13
C LEU A 173 22.93 -8.47 -3.89
N PRO A 174 22.41 -7.91 -4.99
CA PRO A 174 23.02 -6.76 -5.63
C PRO A 174 22.81 -5.50 -4.79
N ASP A 175 23.58 -4.44 -5.08
CA ASP A 175 23.53 -3.18 -4.31
C ASP A 175 22.19 -2.43 -4.48
N ASP A 176 21.47 -2.65 -5.58
CA ASP A 176 20.19 -2.06 -5.94
C ASP A 176 18.99 -2.99 -5.65
N TYR A 177 19.15 -3.92 -4.71
CA TYR A 177 18.10 -4.90 -4.41
C TYR A 177 16.92 -4.28 -3.65
N SER A 178 15.70 -4.47 -4.18
CA SER A 178 14.44 -4.18 -3.48
C SER A 178 13.63 -5.47 -3.26
N CYS A 179 13.24 -5.70 -2.01
CA CYS A 179 12.43 -6.86 -1.65
C CYS A 179 10.98 -6.74 -2.14
N GLU A 180 10.46 -5.52 -2.29
CA GLU A 180 9.18 -5.21 -2.91
C GLU A 180 9.20 -5.65 -4.39
N ASN A 181 10.25 -5.29 -5.12
CA ASN A 181 10.43 -5.69 -6.52
C ASN A 181 10.53 -7.23 -6.66
N GLU A 182 11.26 -7.91 -5.77
CA GLU A 182 11.31 -9.39 -5.74
C GLU A 182 9.94 -10.02 -5.40
N ALA A 183 9.16 -9.36 -4.53
CA ALA A 183 7.81 -9.76 -4.18
C ALA A 183 6.79 -9.47 -5.32
N GLY A 184 7.15 -8.64 -6.30
CA GLY A 184 6.26 -8.15 -7.34
C GLY A 184 5.28 -7.09 -6.83
N ILE A 185 5.65 -6.40 -5.75
CA ILE A 185 4.92 -5.31 -5.12
C ILE A 185 5.58 -3.99 -5.59
N PRO A 186 4.81 -2.99 -6.03
CA PRO A 186 5.39 -1.69 -6.38
C PRO A 186 5.99 -1.03 -5.13
N SER A 187 7.16 -0.40 -5.29
CA SER A 187 7.82 0.34 -4.21
C SER A 187 7.59 1.85 -4.31
N VAL A 188 7.54 2.52 -3.16
CA VAL A 188 7.45 3.99 -3.10
C VAL A 188 8.68 4.64 -3.73
N GLU A 189 9.87 4.03 -3.58
CA GLU A 189 11.11 4.52 -4.20
C GLU A 189 11.03 4.53 -5.73
N THR A 190 10.57 3.44 -6.35
CA THR A 190 10.35 3.39 -7.80
C THR A 190 9.33 4.46 -8.23
N LEU A 191 8.30 4.70 -7.41
CA LEU A 191 7.31 5.73 -7.69
C LEU A 191 7.91 7.14 -7.62
N LEU A 192 8.80 7.41 -6.66
CA LEU A 192 9.53 8.68 -6.54
C LEU A 192 10.41 8.94 -7.77
N GLU A 193 11.08 7.91 -8.29
CA GLU A 193 11.86 8.02 -9.55
C GLU A 193 10.98 8.40 -10.74
N ILE A 194 9.81 7.76 -10.89
CA ILE A 194 8.83 8.12 -11.93
C ILE A 194 8.35 9.55 -11.75
N LEU A 195 8.13 9.92 -10.50
CA LEU A 195 7.65 11.23 -10.09
C LEU A 195 8.66 12.33 -10.49
N GLU A 196 9.97 12.10 -10.36
CA GLU A 196 11.02 13.02 -10.84
C GLU A 196 11.03 13.23 -12.37
N GLU A 197 10.44 12.33 -13.16
CA GLU A 197 10.35 12.48 -14.62
C GLU A 197 9.24 13.46 -15.05
N PHE A 198 8.28 13.81 -14.18
CA PHE A 198 7.29 14.83 -14.51
C PHE A 198 7.95 16.21 -14.45
N PRO A 199 7.87 17.00 -15.53
CA PRO A 199 8.42 18.35 -15.51
C PRO A 199 7.76 19.17 -14.40
N ASP A 200 8.55 20.01 -13.72
CA ASP A 200 8.12 21.09 -12.80
C ASP A 200 7.19 22.08 -13.53
N SER A 201 6.05 21.60 -14.00
CA SER A 201 5.09 22.39 -14.73
C SER A 201 4.09 22.93 -13.71
N VAL A 202 4.08 24.26 -13.62
CA VAL A 202 3.25 25.10 -12.76
C VAL A 202 3.80 25.33 -11.35
N THR A 203 5.06 25.79 -11.24
CA THR A 203 5.23 26.99 -10.42
C THR A 203 4.46 28.09 -11.12
N ALA A 204 3.41 28.60 -10.46
CA ALA A 204 2.62 29.69 -10.97
C ALA A 204 3.56 30.85 -11.34
N ASP A 205 3.73 31.07 -12.65
CA ASP A 205 4.34 32.25 -13.20
C ASP A 205 3.48 33.42 -12.72
N THR A 206 3.89 33.99 -11.59
CA THR A 206 3.32 35.20 -11.01
C THR A 206 3.92 36.42 -11.70
N ASP A 207 4.27 36.31 -12.97
CA ASP A 207 4.45 37.45 -13.84
C ASP A 207 3.08 37.87 -14.34
N THR A 208 2.46 38.71 -13.52
CA THR A 208 1.26 39.48 -13.87
C THR A 208 1.61 40.43 -15.02
N PRO A 209 1.00 40.33 -16.22
CA PRO A 209 0.87 41.48 -17.09
C PRO A 209 -0.46 42.14 -16.76
N ASP A 210 -0.39 43.38 -16.29
CA ASP A 210 -1.53 44.26 -16.04
C ASP A 210 -2.58 44.21 -17.17
N SER A 211 -3.86 44.04 -16.79
CA SER A 211 -5.09 44.37 -17.55
C SER A 211 -5.28 43.65 -18.89
N GLU A 212 -6.40 42.98 -19.15
CA GLU A 212 -7.72 43.58 -19.32
C GLU A 212 -8.82 42.59 -18.92
N ALA A 213 -9.89 43.12 -18.33
CA ALA A 213 -11.07 42.37 -17.94
C ALA A 213 -11.77 41.73 -19.16
N ILE A 214 -11.83 40.40 -19.20
CA ILE A 214 -12.75 39.67 -20.07
C ILE A 214 -13.95 39.23 -19.24
N ASP A 215 -15.10 39.76 -19.63
CA ASP A 215 -16.44 39.49 -19.11
C ASP A 215 -16.84 38.03 -19.41
N THR A 216 -16.81 37.16 -18.39
CA THR A 216 -17.24 35.75 -18.48
C THR A 216 -18.71 35.60 -18.14
N SER A 217 -19.59 36.25 -18.91
CA SER A 217 -21.00 35.89 -18.97
C SER A 217 -21.29 35.17 -20.30
N ASN A 218 -21.71 33.90 -20.16
CA ASN A 218 -22.02 32.90 -21.20
C ASN A 218 -20.84 32.01 -21.62
N ILE A 219 -20.83 30.77 -21.11
CA ILE A 219 -20.82 29.50 -21.88
C ILE A 219 -21.16 28.41 -20.86
N PHE A 220 -22.45 28.13 -20.70
CA PHE A 220 -22.96 26.87 -20.17
C PHE A 220 -24.39 26.75 -20.68
N THR A 221 -24.58 25.99 -21.76
CA THR A 221 -25.78 25.16 -22.03
C THR A 221 -25.64 24.50 -23.40
N ASP A 222 -25.99 23.20 -23.40
CA ASP A 222 -26.40 22.34 -24.51
C ASP A 222 -25.28 21.84 -25.44
N THR A 223 -25.17 20.54 -25.76
CA THR A 223 -26.27 19.67 -26.20
C THR A 223 -25.95 18.18 -25.95
N ILE A 224 -26.84 17.50 -25.24
CA ILE A 224 -27.09 16.05 -25.40
C ILE A 224 -28.15 15.92 -26.49
N GLU A 225 -27.83 15.28 -27.62
CA GLU A 225 -28.84 14.75 -28.52
C GLU A 225 -28.48 13.33 -28.98
N SER A 226 -29.33 12.40 -28.55
CA SER A 226 -29.52 11.08 -29.12
C SER A 226 -30.11 11.16 -30.53
N GLY A 227 -29.70 10.30 -31.46
CA GLY A 227 -30.37 10.23 -32.77
C GLY A 227 -29.85 9.18 -33.75
N GLN A 228 -30.31 7.95 -33.58
CA GLN A 228 -30.67 6.95 -34.60
C GLN A 228 -30.10 6.98 -36.05
N ILE A 229 -29.48 5.85 -36.40
CA ILE A 229 -29.63 5.00 -37.61
C ILE A 229 -29.88 5.68 -38.97
N ASN A 230 -28.98 5.44 -39.93
CA ASN A 230 -29.37 5.03 -41.28
C ASN A 230 -28.26 4.22 -41.97
N ALA A 231 -28.66 3.07 -42.48
CA ALA A 231 -27.93 2.21 -43.40
C ALA A 231 -27.81 2.87 -44.78
N LEU A 232 -26.74 2.53 -45.53
CA LEU A 232 -26.78 2.22 -46.96
C LEU A 232 -25.38 1.80 -47.46
N ASP A 233 -25.30 0.52 -47.81
CA ASP A 233 -24.76 -0.04 -49.06
C ASP A 233 -23.62 0.70 -49.78
N ASN A 234 -22.43 0.08 -49.77
CA ASN A 234 -21.60 -0.11 -50.97
C ASN A 234 -20.37 -0.97 -50.63
N ILE A 235 -20.45 -2.27 -50.91
CA ILE A 235 -19.25 -3.10 -51.08
C ILE A 235 -19.43 -3.82 -52.42
N ASP A 236 -18.79 -3.24 -53.43
CA ASP A 236 -18.54 -3.91 -54.70
C ASP A 236 -17.50 -5.01 -54.48
N SER A 237 -17.85 -6.18 -54.99
CA SER A 237 -17.01 -7.35 -55.22
C SER A 237 -15.79 -7.02 -56.07
N ILE A 238 -14.60 -7.40 -55.62
CA ILE A 238 -13.43 -7.56 -56.49
C ILE A 238 -12.84 -8.95 -56.23
N ASP A 239 -12.73 -9.67 -57.34
CA ASP A 239 -12.32 -11.06 -57.50
C ASP A 239 -10.89 -11.33 -57.00
N GLU A 240 -10.72 -12.55 -56.49
CA GLU A 240 -9.45 -13.25 -56.34
C GLU A 240 -8.79 -13.46 -57.71
N GLU A 241 -7.62 -12.86 -57.94
CA GLU A 241 -6.61 -13.47 -58.79
C GLU A 241 -5.28 -13.56 -58.05
N ILE A 242 -4.92 -14.80 -57.75
CA ILE A 242 -3.60 -15.23 -57.31
C ILE A 242 -2.71 -15.25 -58.56
N SER A 243 -1.63 -14.48 -58.56
CA SER A 243 -0.51 -14.75 -59.48
C SER A 243 0.83 -14.56 -58.79
N ASP A 244 1.59 -15.65 -58.77
CA ASP A 244 3.00 -15.73 -58.37
C ASP A 244 3.86 -14.70 -59.11
N THR A 245 4.74 -13.98 -58.40
CA THR A 245 5.96 -13.45 -59.02
C THR A 245 7.10 -13.33 -58.01
N ASP A 246 8.27 -13.66 -58.53
CA ASP A 246 9.55 -13.98 -57.91
C ASP A 246 10.23 -12.93 -57.02
N ILE A 247 11.05 -13.52 -56.16
CA ILE A 247 12.21 -13.04 -55.42
C ILE A 247 13.05 -12.00 -56.20
N SER A 248 13.35 -10.87 -55.55
CA SER A 248 14.67 -10.24 -55.65
C SER A 248 14.99 -9.37 -54.42
N ASP A 249 16.18 -9.62 -53.88
CA ASP A 249 17.01 -8.77 -53.02
C ASP A 249 17.10 -7.33 -53.56
N ASP A 250 16.92 -6.33 -52.69
CA ASP A 250 18.00 -5.44 -52.27
C ASP A 250 17.48 -4.19 -51.54
N SER A 251 18.32 -3.70 -50.63
CA SER A 251 18.30 -2.40 -49.92
C SER A 251 17.48 -2.32 -48.63
N GLU A 252 18.22 -2.64 -47.55
CA GLU A 252 18.09 -2.01 -46.25
C GLU A 252 17.86 -0.50 -46.40
N THR A 253 16.62 -0.06 -46.24
CA THR A 253 16.32 1.30 -45.82
C THR A 253 15.91 1.17 -44.36
N SER A 254 16.91 1.14 -43.49
CA SER A 254 16.73 1.36 -42.06
C SER A 254 16.24 2.80 -41.88
N ASN A 255 14.93 3.00 -42.04
CA ASN A 255 14.23 4.07 -41.36
C ASN A 255 14.33 3.76 -39.86
N SER A 256 15.47 4.12 -39.26
CA SER A 256 15.48 4.47 -37.85
C SER A 256 14.71 5.78 -37.79
N GLU A 257 13.38 5.68 -37.72
CA GLU A 257 12.58 6.71 -37.10
C GLU A 257 13.19 6.89 -35.72
N SER A 258 13.96 7.96 -35.56
CA SER A 258 14.28 8.50 -34.27
C SER A 258 12.93 8.74 -33.61
N PHE A 259 12.52 7.84 -32.71
CA PHE A 259 11.50 8.13 -31.73
C PHE A 259 11.95 9.42 -31.06
N SER A 260 11.32 10.51 -31.46
CA SER A 260 11.48 11.83 -30.89
C SER A 260 11.31 11.73 -29.38
N ASP A 261 11.94 12.65 -28.65
CA ASP A 261 11.85 12.90 -27.20
C ASP A 261 10.40 13.08 -26.70
N ALA A 262 9.54 12.08 -26.90
CA ALA A 262 8.21 12.03 -26.34
C ALA A 262 8.36 11.73 -24.86
N GLU A 263 7.82 12.61 -24.03
CA GLU A 263 7.77 12.44 -22.57
C GLU A 263 7.22 11.04 -22.25
N ARG A 264 7.99 10.27 -21.46
CA ARG A 264 7.63 8.89 -21.12
C ARG A 264 6.30 8.84 -20.36
N TYR A 265 6.11 9.80 -19.46
CA TYR A 265 4.94 9.90 -18.61
C TYR A 265 4.18 11.21 -18.87
N THR A 266 2.86 11.13 -19.00
CA THR A 266 1.97 12.29 -19.24
C THR A 266 0.68 12.20 -18.41
N ASP A 267 -0.10 13.29 -18.40
CA ASP A 267 -1.43 13.37 -17.77
C ASP A 267 -1.45 12.96 -16.30
N CYS A 268 -0.49 13.49 -15.53
CA CYS A 268 -0.40 13.24 -14.10
C CYS A 268 -1.59 13.84 -13.35
N GLU A 269 -2.28 13.01 -12.59
CA GLU A 269 -3.38 13.34 -11.70
C GLU A 269 -2.96 13.06 -10.27
N LEU A 270 -3.14 14.03 -9.38
CA LEU A 270 -2.76 13.93 -7.98
C LEU A 270 -3.93 14.39 -7.09
N MET A 271 -4.26 13.58 -6.09
CA MET A 271 -5.31 13.89 -5.12
C MET A 271 -4.91 13.41 -3.74
N LEU A 272 -5.35 14.11 -2.70
CA LEU A 272 -5.26 13.65 -1.32
C LEU A 272 -6.64 13.17 -0.85
N LEU A 273 -6.68 11.94 -0.38
CA LEU A 273 -7.87 11.25 0.12
C LEU A 273 -7.73 11.07 1.63
N TYR A 274 -8.69 11.60 2.39
CA TYR A 274 -8.76 11.43 3.83
C TYR A 274 -9.71 10.28 4.15
N THR A 275 -9.21 9.26 4.86
CA THR A 275 -9.98 8.08 5.26
C THR A 275 -9.98 7.92 6.78
N GLU A 276 -10.82 7.03 7.30
CA GLU A 276 -10.79 6.65 8.72
C GLU A 276 -9.49 5.95 9.13
N ASN A 277 -8.78 5.35 8.18
CA ASN A 277 -7.54 4.59 8.40
C ASN A 277 -6.28 5.40 8.12
N GLY A 278 -6.42 6.70 7.80
CA GLY A 278 -5.30 7.58 7.50
C GLY A 278 -5.43 8.34 6.18
N ASN A 279 -4.34 9.01 5.83
CA ASN A 279 -4.24 9.80 4.61
C ASN A 279 -3.68 8.97 3.45
N VAL A 280 -4.37 9.01 2.32
CA VAL A 280 -3.98 8.29 1.10
C VAL A 280 -3.77 9.28 -0.02
N TYR A 281 -2.59 9.27 -0.63
CA TYR A 281 -2.38 9.94 -1.91
C TYR A 281 -2.81 9.05 -3.05
N TYR A 282 -3.62 9.61 -3.95
CA TYR A 282 -3.90 9.02 -5.25
C TYR A 282 -3.03 9.71 -6.29
N LEU A 283 -2.29 8.90 -7.05
CA LEU A 283 -1.47 9.33 -8.17
C LEU A 283 -1.85 8.50 -9.38
N ALA A 284 -2.18 9.14 -10.50
CA ALA A 284 -2.39 8.45 -11.77
C ALA A 284 -1.67 9.15 -12.91
N PHE A 285 -1.23 8.39 -13.91
CA PHE A 285 -0.55 8.92 -15.08
C PHE A 285 -0.58 7.94 -16.25
N ASN A 286 -0.26 8.42 -17.44
CA ASN A 286 -0.11 7.61 -18.65
C ASN A 286 1.37 7.29 -18.90
N ASP A 287 1.73 6.01 -19.09
CA ASP A 287 3.03 5.58 -19.61
C ASP A 287 2.93 5.41 -21.13
N ASN A 288 3.52 6.37 -21.87
CA ASN A 288 3.47 6.42 -23.33
C ASN A 288 4.27 5.31 -24.01
N LYS A 289 5.26 4.74 -23.31
CA LYS A 289 6.07 3.63 -23.85
C LYS A 289 5.25 2.34 -23.91
N TYR A 290 4.40 2.10 -22.93
CA TYR A 290 3.56 0.91 -22.86
C TYR A 290 2.10 1.16 -23.25
N ALA A 291 1.72 2.43 -23.47
CA ALA A 291 0.36 2.88 -23.70
C ALA A 291 -0.59 2.41 -22.57
N THR A 292 -0.11 2.48 -21.33
CA THR A 292 -0.86 2.12 -20.13
C THR A 292 -1.20 3.34 -19.31
N ARG A 293 -2.29 3.26 -18.53
CA ARG A 293 -2.59 4.18 -17.44
C ARG A 293 -2.29 3.46 -16.13
N GLU A 294 -1.47 4.09 -15.29
CA GLU A 294 -1.12 3.58 -13.97
C GLU A 294 -1.89 4.39 -12.92
N GLU A 295 -2.40 3.72 -11.89
CA GLU A 295 -3.09 4.34 -10.76
C GLU A 295 -2.54 3.78 -9.44
N TYR A 296 -2.05 4.64 -8.57
CA TYR A 296 -1.44 4.30 -7.29
C TYR A 296 -2.19 4.96 -6.14
N TYR A 297 -2.41 4.18 -5.09
CA TYR A 297 -2.95 4.63 -3.81
C TYR A 297 -1.86 4.40 -2.75
N ILE A 298 -1.40 5.47 -2.13
CA ILE A 298 -0.23 5.49 -1.26
C ILE A 298 -0.66 5.93 0.13
N SER A 299 -0.53 5.04 1.12
CA SER A 299 -0.72 5.42 2.52
C SER A 299 0.49 6.20 3.00
N LEU A 300 0.28 7.45 3.41
CA LEU A 300 1.34 8.30 3.98
C LEU A 300 1.77 7.81 5.35
N ASP A 301 0.80 7.48 6.20
CA ASP A 301 1.07 7.09 7.59
C ASP A 301 1.89 5.80 7.66
N CYS A 302 1.82 4.97 6.62
CA CYS A 302 2.52 3.70 6.54
C CYS A 302 3.66 3.66 5.50
N LEU A 303 3.84 4.73 4.72
CA LEU A 303 4.77 4.81 3.59
C LEU A 303 4.72 3.58 2.68
N MET A 304 3.51 3.22 2.24
CA MET A 304 3.31 2.02 1.43
C MET A 304 2.26 2.22 0.35
N ILE A 305 2.40 1.49 -0.76
CA ILE A 305 1.37 1.43 -1.80
C ILE A 305 0.29 0.44 -1.34
N THR A 306 -0.91 0.96 -1.09
CA THR A 306 -2.06 0.17 -0.66
C THR A 306 -2.76 -0.47 -1.84
N GLU A 307 -2.76 0.19 -2.99
CA GLU A 307 -3.34 -0.34 -4.23
C GLU A 307 -2.59 0.23 -5.45
N HIS A 308 -2.37 -0.61 -6.45
CA HIS A 308 -1.82 -0.22 -7.75
C HIS A 308 -2.58 -0.94 -8.84
N ASN A 309 -3.10 -0.18 -9.79
CA ASN A 309 -3.82 -0.69 -10.95
C ASN A 309 -3.14 -0.22 -12.25
N THR A 310 -2.94 -1.13 -13.18
CA THR A 310 -2.47 -0.83 -14.54
C THR A 310 -3.57 -1.14 -15.53
N TYR A 311 -3.92 -0.14 -16.33
CA TYR A 311 -4.92 -0.23 -17.38
C TYR A 311 -4.27 -0.10 -18.75
N PHE A 312 -4.77 -0.86 -19.72
CA PHE A 312 -4.53 -0.58 -21.14
C PHE A 312 -5.87 -0.22 -21.77
N GLN A 313 -5.96 1.03 -22.25
CA GLN A 313 -7.25 1.65 -22.58
C GLN A 313 -8.15 1.62 -21.32
N ASP A 314 -9.27 0.91 -21.36
CA ASP A 314 -10.20 0.76 -20.23
C ASP A 314 -10.15 -0.63 -19.58
N LYS A 315 -9.17 -1.46 -19.95
CA LYS A 315 -9.03 -2.83 -19.42
C LYS A 315 -7.96 -2.88 -18.35
N LEU A 316 -8.36 -3.33 -17.16
CA LEU A 316 -7.42 -3.65 -16.08
C LEU A 316 -6.56 -4.83 -16.52
N LEU A 317 -5.23 -4.65 -16.53
CA LEU A 317 -4.24 -5.69 -16.86
C LEU A 317 -3.58 -6.27 -15.63
N TYR A 318 -3.32 -5.41 -14.64
CA TYR A 318 -2.65 -5.74 -13.40
C TYR A 318 -3.29 -5.00 -12.24
N SER A 319 -3.44 -5.68 -11.11
CA SER A 319 -3.86 -5.09 -9.85
C SER A 319 -3.03 -5.67 -8.71
N CYS A 320 -2.48 -4.81 -7.87
CA CYS A 320 -1.83 -5.16 -6.61
C CYS A 320 -2.57 -4.48 -5.49
N ARG A 321 -3.22 -5.25 -4.62
CA ARG A 321 -4.04 -4.73 -3.53
C ARG A 321 -3.57 -5.26 -2.19
N THR A 322 -3.29 -4.34 -1.27
CA THR A 322 -3.02 -4.67 0.13
C THR A 322 -4.29 -5.19 0.79
N LEU A 323 -4.21 -6.42 1.29
CA LEU A 323 -5.27 -7.08 2.04
C LEU A 323 -5.14 -6.77 3.54
N SER A 324 -3.90 -6.72 4.01
CA SER A 324 -3.57 -6.41 5.39
C SER A 324 -2.17 -5.85 5.51
N PHE A 325 -1.97 -5.00 6.51
CA PHE A 325 -0.65 -4.49 6.88
C PHE A 325 -0.50 -4.45 8.39
N SER A 326 0.75 -4.43 8.87
CA SER A 326 1.06 -4.16 10.27
C SER A 326 2.47 -3.60 10.42
N GLN A 327 2.62 -2.63 11.32
CA GLN A 327 3.90 -2.13 11.82
C GLN A 327 4.12 -2.55 13.29
N ASP A 328 3.44 -3.59 13.76
CA ASP A 328 3.69 -4.16 15.08
C ASP A 328 4.95 -5.04 15.02
N PRO A 329 6.02 -4.74 15.80
CA PRO A 329 7.22 -5.57 15.85
C PRO A 329 6.94 -7.03 16.23
N GLU A 330 5.85 -7.31 16.95
CA GLU A 330 5.49 -8.69 17.28
C GLU A 330 4.99 -9.49 16.07
N VAL A 331 4.61 -8.81 14.99
CA VAL A 331 4.25 -9.42 13.70
C VAL A 331 5.48 -9.65 12.85
N TYR A 332 6.33 -8.63 12.70
CA TYR A 332 7.41 -8.70 11.72
C TYR A 332 8.78 -9.08 12.30
N ALA A 333 9.09 -8.79 13.56
CA ALA A 333 10.44 -8.95 14.12
C ALA A 333 10.71 -10.35 14.72
N ARG A 334 9.89 -11.35 14.36
CA ARG A 334 10.04 -12.72 14.87
C ARG A 334 11.23 -13.40 14.20
N GLU A 335 12.34 -13.54 14.94
CA GLU A 335 13.60 -14.08 14.39
C GLU A 335 13.46 -15.46 13.72
N ASP A 336 12.53 -16.30 14.19
CA ASP A 336 12.24 -17.61 13.59
C ASP A 336 11.65 -17.49 12.18
N GLU A 337 11.05 -16.36 11.83
CA GLU A 337 10.51 -16.10 10.50
C GLU A 337 11.62 -15.78 9.47
N TYR A 338 12.79 -15.32 9.91
CA TYR A 338 13.91 -15.02 9.01
C TYR A 338 14.89 -16.17 8.84
N MET A 339 14.47 -17.37 9.21
CA MET A 339 15.24 -18.59 9.02
C MET A 339 14.49 -19.51 8.07
N LEU A 340 15.21 -20.13 7.13
CA LEU A 340 14.72 -21.30 6.38
C LEU A 340 14.61 -22.48 7.35
N SER A 341 13.61 -22.48 8.22
CA SER A 341 13.33 -23.66 9.04
C SER A 341 12.64 -24.68 8.15
N LYS A 342 13.29 -25.82 7.91
CA LYS A 342 12.60 -27.02 7.41
C LYS A 342 11.53 -27.38 8.43
N LYS A 343 10.26 -27.20 8.10
CA LYS A 343 9.16 -27.82 8.85
C LYS A 343 9.22 -29.34 8.70
#